data_AF-A0A7Z9WZV5-F1
#
_entry.id   AF-A0A7Z9WZV5-F1
#
_cell.length_a   1.000
_cell.length_b   1.000
_cell.length_c   1.000
_cell.angle_alpha   90.00
_cell.angle_beta   90.00
_cell.angle_gamma   90.00
#
_symmetry.space_group_name_H-M   'P 1'
#
loop_
_entity.id
_entity.type
_entity.pdbx_description
1 polymer ?
#
loop_
_entity_poly.entity_id
_entity_poly.type
_entity_poly.pdbx_seq_one_letter_code
_entity_poly.pdbx_strand_id
1 'polypeptide(L)'
;MKKISIISVAALGALIGSTSGFANDHAEMEGPFETPMEVTSMCLECHEDAAKEVMATTHWTWEKMQSVPGKGNVVHGKKNAINNFCVSVGSNEARCTSCHVGYGWKDDSFDFEDESRVDCLVCHDTTGTYKKPGAGAGMPAGFTGNKKMDAKPVDLVKIAQSAGMPTRDNCINCHAFGGGGNNVKPGDMSNSMRNPTKELDVHMDAKGLNFTCQQCHKTDSHYIPGQSLLVSATAGATTLDCTDCHGDSPHRYFPTASKYNAHSKRIACQTCHIAHYAKADGTEMSWDWSKAETDKAVAKDKKEIKEHGHKVYIYKKGLFTYEDNVVPTYAWFN
;
A
#
# COMPACT_ATOMS: atom_id res chain seq x y z
N MET A 1 77.78 -22.53 -25.22
CA MET A 1 77.13 -23.78 -24.76
C MET A 1 76.32 -23.42 -23.53
N LYS A 2 74.99 -23.57 -23.41
CA LYS A 2 74.02 -24.49 -24.00
C LYS A 2 72.74 -23.73 -24.40
N LYS A 3 72.17 -24.12 -25.54
CA LYS A 3 70.78 -23.86 -25.92
C LYS A 3 69.88 -24.82 -25.14
N ILE A 4 68.74 -24.35 -24.64
CA ILE A 4 67.55 -25.18 -24.42
C ILE A 4 66.33 -24.34 -24.85
N SER A 5 65.71 -24.75 -25.95
CA SER A 5 64.34 -24.37 -26.34
C SER A 5 63.33 -25.11 -25.48
N ILE A 6 62.13 -24.54 -25.30
CA ILE A 6 60.80 -25.17 -25.10
C ILE A 6 59.86 -24.01 -24.67
N ILE A 7 58.59 -23.82 -25.03
CA ILE A 7 57.59 -24.35 -25.96
C ILE A 7 56.49 -23.25 -26.05
N SER A 8 55.80 -23.14 -27.18
CA SER A 8 54.64 -22.28 -27.41
C SER A 8 53.41 -22.63 -26.56
N VAL A 9 52.66 -21.63 -26.09
CA VAL A 9 51.21 -21.71 -25.78
C VAL A 9 50.65 -20.30 -26.04
N ALA A 10 50.07 -20.05 -27.21
CA ALA A 10 48.63 -20.10 -27.51
C ALA A 10 47.86 -18.86 -27.01
N ALA A 11 47.27 -18.17 -27.99
CA ALA A 11 46.37 -17.04 -27.81
C ALA A 11 45.14 -17.44 -26.97
N LEU A 12 44.78 -16.57 -26.03
CA LEU A 12 43.44 -16.57 -25.44
C LEU A 12 42.88 -15.15 -25.57
N GLY A 13 42.13 -14.93 -26.65
CA GLY A 13 41.20 -13.82 -26.73
C GLY A 13 40.11 -14.05 -25.68
N ALA A 14 40.06 -13.18 -24.67
CA ALA A 14 38.94 -13.11 -23.77
C ALA A 14 37.89 -12.21 -24.42
N LEU A 15 36.79 -12.84 -24.83
CA LEU A 15 35.55 -12.18 -25.22
C LEU A 15 35.18 -11.14 -24.17
N ILE A 16 35.05 -9.89 -24.60
CA ILE A 16 34.24 -8.91 -23.90
C ILE A 16 32.80 -9.41 -24.08
N GLY A 17 32.33 -10.18 -23.10
CA GLY A 17 30.92 -10.48 -22.95
C GLY A 17 30.21 -9.16 -22.73
N SER A 18 29.57 -8.66 -23.78
CA SER A 18 28.58 -7.61 -23.72
C SER A 18 27.44 -8.09 -22.83
N THR A 19 27.46 -7.73 -21.55
CA THR A 19 26.27 -7.74 -20.70
C THR A 19 25.41 -6.55 -21.09
N SER A 20 24.89 -6.58 -22.32
CA SER A 20 23.71 -5.82 -22.70
C SER A 20 22.51 -6.61 -22.20
N GLY A 21 22.34 -6.68 -20.87
CA GLY A 21 21.09 -7.14 -20.30
C GLY A 21 20.02 -6.13 -20.68
N PHE A 22 19.07 -6.57 -21.48
CA PHE A 22 17.94 -5.81 -22.01
C PHE A 22 17.40 -4.79 -21.00
N ALA A 23 17.76 -3.52 -21.17
CA ALA A 23 16.89 -2.44 -20.72
C ALA A 23 15.78 -2.39 -21.76
N ASN A 24 14.77 -3.26 -21.62
CA ASN A 24 13.57 -3.14 -22.41
C ASN A 24 12.92 -1.82 -22.02
N ASP A 25 12.99 -0.85 -22.92
CA ASP A 25 12.31 0.42 -22.73
C ASP A 25 10.81 0.15 -22.90
N HIS A 26 10.04 0.30 -21.82
CA HIS A 26 8.58 0.18 -21.88
C HIS A 26 7.98 1.12 -22.93
N ALA A 27 8.69 2.17 -23.36
CA ALA A 27 8.27 3.08 -24.43
C ALA A 27 7.89 2.38 -25.74
N GLU A 28 8.40 1.16 -26.00
CA GLU A 28 8.06 0.38 -27.20
C GLU A 28 6.75 -0.41 -27.08
N MET A 29 6.06 -0.37 -25.93
CA MET A 29 4.75 -1.02 -25.79
C MET A 29 3.73 -0.39 -26.74
N GLU A 30 3.24 -1.19 -27.68
CA GLU A 30 2.20 -0.81 -28.63
C GLU A 30 0.84 -1.29 -28.14
N GLY A 31 -0.15 -0.39 -28.17
CA GLY A 31 -1.56 -0.73 -28.00
C GLY A 31 -2.32 -0.70 -29.33
N PRO A 32 -3.66 -0.50 -29.31
CA PRO A 32 -4.49 -0.27 -28.13
C PRO A 32 -4.64 -1.53 -27.26
N PHE A 33 -4.90 -1.31 -25.97
CA PHE A 33 -5.35 -2.35 -25.05
C PHE A 33 -6.85 -2.21 -24.84
N GLU A 34 -7.62 -3.23 -25.21
CA GLU A 34 -9.08 -3.30 -25.03
C GLU A 34 -9.44 -3.56 -23.57
N THR A 35 -8.55 -4.21 -22.82
CA THR A 35 -8.71 -4.45 -21.39
C THR A 35 -7.42 -4.20 -20.62
N PRO A 36 -7.48 -3.84 -19.33
CA PRO A 36 -6.27 -3.72 -18.51
C PRO A 36 -5.56 -5.06 -18.31
N MET A 37 -6.25 -6.19 -18.42
CA MET A 37 -5.65 -7.53 -18.36
C MET A 37 -4.72 -7.78 -19.57
N GLU A 38 -4.99 -7.20 -20.74
CA GLU A 38 -4.08 -7.29 -21.88
C GLU A 38 -2.74 -6.59 -21.61
N VAL A 39 -2.75 -5.49 -20.83
CA VAL A 39 -1.51 -4.86 -20.36
C VAL A 39 -0.74 -5.82 -19.47
N THR A 40 -1.40 -6.45 -18.50
CA THR A 40 -0.77 -7.44 -17.63
C THR A 40 -0.20 -8.60 -18.42
N SER A 41 -0.95 -9.17 -19.36
CA SER A 41 -0.46 -10.25 -20.23
C SER A 41 0.81 -9.84 -20.99
N MET A 42 0.86 -8.62 -21.54
CA MET A 42 2.06 -8.08 -22.20
C MET A 42 3.23 -7.92 -21.23
N CYS A 43 2.99 -7.43 -20.00
CA CYS A 43 4.03 -7.35 -18.96
C CYS A 43 4.63 -8.73 -18.65
N LEU A 44 3.78 -9.76 -18.60
CA LEU A 44 4.19 -11.13 -18.26
C LEU A 44 5.03 -11.81 -19.34
N GLU A 45 5.09 -11.29 -20.57
CA GLU A 45 6.01 -11.78 -21.61
C GLU A 45 7.48 -11.56 -21.24
N CYS A 46 7.76 -10.57 -20.38
CA CYS A 46 9.11 -10.27 -19.89
C CYS A 46 9.26 -10.43 -18.37
N HIS A 47 8.15 -10.40 -17.62
CA HIS A 47 8.10 -10.49 -16.16
C HIS A 47 7.34 -11.74 -15.69
N GLU A 48 7.70 -12.91 -16.24
CA GLU A 48 6.97 -14.18 -16.09
C GLU A 48 6.67 -14.60 -14.64
N ASP A 49 7.55 -14.26 -13.70
CA ASP A 49 7.38 -14.60 -12.28
C ASP A 49 6.64 -13.53 -11.47
N ALA A 50 6.53 -12.30 -11.98
CA ALA A 50 6.04 -11.16 -11.20
C ALA A 50 4.59 -11.34 -10.73
N ALA A 51 3.71 -11.87 -11.59
CA ALA A 51 2.33 -12.16 -11.17
C ALA A 51 2.30 -13.20 -10.05
N LYS A 52 3.03 -14.31 -10.19
CA LYS A 52 3.11 -15.38 -9.17
C LYS A 52 3.65 -14.86 -7.85
N GLU A 53 4.69 -14.04 -7.90
CA GLU A 53 5.28 -13.38 -6.73
C GLU A 53 4.23 -12.50 -6.02
N VAL A 54 3.54 -11.62 -6.76
CA VAL A 54 2.47 -10.77 -6.19
C VAL A 54 1.33 -11.62 -5.62
N MET A 55 0.92 -12.67 -6.34
CA MET A 55 -0.18 -13.55 -5.98
C MET A 55 0.10 -14.37 -4.70
N ALA A 56 1.37 -14.61 -4.38
CA ALA A 56 1.78 -15.22 -3.12
C ALA A 56 1.70 -14.26 -1.91
N THR A 57 1.43 -12.96 -2.12
CA THR A 57 1.41 -11.96 -1.03
C THR A 57 0.02 -11.65 -0.50
N THR A 58 -0.02 -11.00 0.67
CA THR A 58 -1.25 -10.47 1.26
C THR A 58 -1.88 -9.34 0.47
N HIS A 59 -1.14 -8.66 -0.44
CA HIS A 59 -1.72 -7.63 -1.30
C HIS A 59 -2.72 -8.24 -2.30
N TRP A 60 -2.42 -9.45 -2.80
CA TRP A 60 -3.29 -10.23 -3.66
C TRP A 60 -4.37 -10.98 -2.86
N THR A 61 -3.97 -11.83 -1.91
CA THR A 61 -4.92 -12.74 -1.25
C THR A 61 -5.84 -12.02 -0.28
N TRP A 62 -5.41 -10.87 0.27
CA TRP A 62 -6.00 -10.22 1.44
C TRP A 62 -6.14 -11.14 2.66
N GLU A 63 -5.34 -12.21 2.71
CA GLU A 63 -5.40 -13.27 3.71
C GLU A 63 -3.99 -13.66 4.14
N LYS A 64 -3.86 -14.04 5.41
CA LYS A 64 -2.65 -14.55 6.02
C LYS A 64 -3.03 -15.46 7.17
N MET A 65 -2.33 -16.57 7.33
CA MET A 65 -2.43 -17.37 8.56
C MET A 65 -1.81 -16.59 9.73
N GLN A 66 -2.58 -16.42 10.81
CA GLN A 66 -2.18 -15.71 12.02
C GLN A 66 -2.42 -16.60 13.23
N SER A 67 -1.47 -16.63 14.17
CA SER A 67 -1.62 -17.36 15.43
C SER A 67 -2.24 -16.45 16.47
N VAL A 68 -3.52 -16.65 16.82
CA VAL A 68 -4.24 -15.79 17.75
C VAL A 68 -4.32 -16.43 19.13
N PRO A 69 -3.91 -15.74 20.22
CA PRO A 69 -4.02 -16.24 21.58
C PRO A 69 -5.44 -16.72 21.91
N GLY A 70 -5.55 -17.96 22.42
CA GLY A 70 -6.84 -18.57 22.77
C GLY A 70 -7.69 -19.06 21.59
N LYS A 71 -7.29 -18.80 20.34
CA LYS A 71 -7.98 -19.30 19.13
C LYS A 71 -7.12 -20.21 18.26
N GLY A 72 -5.80 -20.18 18.42
CA GLY A 72 -4.86 -20.93 17.58
C GLY A 72 -4.67 -20.26 16.21
N ASN A 73 -4.29 -21.06 15.21
CA ASN A 73 -4.03 -20.56 13.86
C ASN A 73 -5.35 -20.31 13.12
N VAL A 74 -5.53 -19.07 12.65
CA VAL A 74 -6.70 -18.63 11.88
C VAL A 74 -6.26 -17.96 10.59
N VAL A 75 -7.02 -18.15 9.51
CA VAL A 75 -6.83 -17.38 8.28
C VAL A 75 -7.52 -16.03 8.48
N HIS A 76 -6.72 -14.98 8.63
CA HIS A 76 -7.19 -13.62 8.88
C HIS A 76 -6.61 -12.65 7.85
N GLY A 77 -6.98 -11.37 7.90
CA GLY A 77 -6.62 -10.39 6.88
C GLY A 77 -7.87 -9.68 6.36
N LYS A 78 -7.71 -8.71 5.46
CA LYS A 78 -8.79 -7.83 5.02
C LYS A 78 -10.02 -8.57 4.48
N LYS A 79 -9.83 -9.73 3.82
CA LYS A 79 -10.92 -10.56 3.29
C LYS A 79 -11.82 -11.14 4.40
N ASN A 80 -11.21 -11.51 5.53
CA ASN A 80 -11.88 -12.16 6.67
C ASN A 80 -12.04 -11.25 7.90
N ALA A 81 -11.61 -9.99 7.82
CA ALA A 81 -11.67 -9.05 8.93
C ALA A 81 -13.05 -8.40 9.03
N ILE A 82 -13.53 -8.28 10.27
CA ILE A 82 -14.67 -7.44 10.64
C ILE A 82 -14.11 -6.23 11.37
N ASN A 83 -14.54 -5.02 11.01
CA ASN A 83 -14.21 -3.78 11.70
C ASN A 83 -15.46 -2.94 11.97
N ASN A 84 -15.30 -1.84 12.69
CA ASN A 84 -16.37 -0.89 13.02
C ASN A 84 -16.49 0.29 12.03
N PHE A 85 -15.81 0.23 10.88
CA PHE A 85 -15.99 1.18 9.77
C PHE A 85 -17.03 0.64 8.78
N CYS A 86 -16.59 0.16 7.61
CA CYS A 86 -17.45 -0.44 6.58
C CYS A 86 -17.81 -1.91 6.86
N VAL A 87 -17.61 -2.39 8.09
CA VAL A 87 -17.92 -3.75 8.55
C VAL A 87 -17.06 -4.84 7.91
N SER A 88 -17.33 -5.25 6.67
CA SER A 88 -16.67 -6.38 6.02
C SER A 88 -16.57 -6.20 4.50
N VAL A 89 -15.67 -6.97 3.88
CA VAL A 89 -15.52 -7.01 2.40
C VAL A 89 -16.64 -7.82 1.76
N GLY A 90 -17.02 -8.96 2.35
CA GLY A 90 -18.05 -9.84 1.80
C GLY A 90 -19.33 -9.08 1.50
N SER A 91 -19.90 -9.29 0.31
CA SER A 91 -21.06 -8.58 -0.29
C SER A 91 -20.84 -7.10 -0.67
N ASN A 92 -19.64 -6.55 -0.43
CA ASN A 92 -19.27 -5.16 -0.72
C ASN A 92 -18.01 -5.05 -1.60
N GLU A 93 -17.58 -6.17 -2.19
CA GLU A 93 -16.30 -6.36 -2.85
C GLU A 93 -16.06 -5.25 -3.88
N ALA A 94 -17.02 -5.00 -4.77
CA ALA A 94 -16.89 -4.01 -5.85
C ALA A 94 -16.51 -2.60 -5.36
N ARG A 95 -16.90 -2.23 -4.13
CA ARG A 95 -16.49 -0.98 -3.48
C ARG A 95 -15.10 -1.11 -2.85
N CYS A 96 -14.89 -2.19 -2.10
CA CYS A 96 -13.67 -2.42 -1.30
C CYS A 96 -12.42 -2.65 -2.16
N THR A 97 -12.57 -3.35 -3.29
CA THR A 97 -11.48 -3.82 -4.17
C THR A 97 -10.99 -2.75 -5.14
N SER A 98 -11.53 -1.53 -5.06
CA SER A 98 -10.85 -0.34 -5.61
C SER A 98 -9.44 -0.16 -5.06
N CYS A 99 -9.15 -0.72 -3.87
CA CYS A 99 -7.82 -0.77 -3.25
C CYS A 99 -7.16 -2.18 -3.30
N HIS A 100 -7.70 -3.12 -4.07
CA HIS A 100 -7.06 -4.42 -4.30
C HIS A 100 -6.06 -4.30 -5.47
N VAL A 101 -4.98 -5.07 -5.47
CA VAL A 101 -3.96 -5.05 -6.54
C VAL A 101 -4.33 -5.96 -7.72
N GLY A 102 -5.62 -6.09 -7.98
CA GLY A 102 -6.14 -6.86 -9.11
C GLY A 102 -7.37 -6.26 -9.77
N TYR A 103 -7.79 -6.91 -10.85
CA TYR A 103 -8.84 -6.49 -11.76
C TYR A 103 -10.09 -7.37 -11.68
N GLY A 104 -11.21 -6.80 -11.26
CA GLY A 104 -12.53 -7.41 -11.40
C GLY A 104 -13.02 -8.23 -10.20
N TRP A 105 -12.38 -8.12 -9.03
CA TRP A 105 -12.89 -8.75 -7.81
C TRP A 105 -14.16 -8.04 -7.32
N LYS A 106 -15.32 -8.57 -7.75
CA LYS A 106 -16.65 -7.98 -7.51
C LYS A 106 -17.55 -8.83 -6.61
N ASP A 107 -17.24 -10.10 -6.42
CA ASP A 107 -17.96 -11.09 -5.62
C ASP A 107 -17.05 -12.31 -5.34
N ASP A 108 -17.62 -13.41 -4.85
CA ASP A 108 -16.93 -14.66 -4.49
C ASP A 108 -16.47 -15.50 -5.69
N SER A 109 -16.86 -15.13 -6.91
CA SER A 109 -16.46 -15.82 -8.16
C SER A 109 -15.11 -15.35 -8.71
N PHE A 110 -14.41 -14.45 -8.01
CA PHE A 110 -13.11 -13.95 -8.46
C PHE A 110 -12.07 -15.08 -8.50
N ASP A 111 -11.43 -15.22 -9.66
CA ASP A 111 -10.37 -16.19 -9.86
C ASP A 111 -9.04 -15.64 -9.33
N PHE A 112 -8.58 -16.20 -8.20
CA PHE A 112 -7.30 -15.84 -7.59
C PHE A 112 -6.10 -16.55 -8.24
N GLU A 113 -6.32 -17.43 -9.22
CA GLU A 113 -5.29 -18.16 -9.97
C GLU A 113 -5.01 -17.50 -11.34
N ASP A 114 -5.86 -16.59 -11.80
CA ASP A 114 -5.72 -15.86 -13.07
C ASP A 114 -4.66 -14.75 -12.97
N GLU A 115 -3.44 -15.04 -13.42
CA GLU A 115 -2.29 -14.11 -13.43
C GLU A 115 -2.57 -12.81 -14.21
N SER A 116 -3.42 -12.85 -15.25
CA SER A 116 -3.76 -11.67 -16.06
C SER A 116 -4.53 -10.61 -15.27
N ARG A 117 -5.10 -10.99 -14.11
CA ARG A 117 -5.85 -10.09 -13.24
C ARG A 117 -4.98 -9.33 -12.25
N VAL A 118 -3.67 -9.56 -12.20
CA VAL A 118 -2.75 -8.75 -11.40
C VAL A 118 -2.68 -7.33 -11.98
N ASP A 119 -2.92 -6.33 -11.14
CA ASP A 119 -2.84 -4.92 -11.52
C ASP A 119 -1.41 -4.42 -11.33
N CYS A 120 -0.57 -4.55 -12.36
CA CYS A 120 0.82 -4.06 -12.31
C CYS A 120 0.88 -2.52 -12.19
N LEU A 121 -0.05 -1.82 -12.84
CA LEU A 121 0.00 -0.37 -13.00
C LEU A 121 -0.32 0.41 -11.71
N VAL A 122 -1.12 -0.16 -10.80
CA VAL A 122 -1.46 0.51 -9.53
C VAL A 122 -0.23 0.86 -8.69
N CYS A 123 0.81 0.03 -8.76
CA CYS A 123 2.07 0.22 -8.06
C CYS A 123 3.13 0.91 -8.94
N HIS A 124 3.13 0.67 -10.25
CA HIS A 124 4.21 1.05 -11.15
C HIS A 124 3.93 2.28 -12.04
N ASP A 125 2.72 2.85 -12.02
CA ASP A 125 2.43 4.10 -12.75
C ASP A 125 3.32 5.26 -12.25
N THR A 126 4.10 5.87 -13.16
CA THR A 126 4.87 7.09 -12.86
C THR A 126 4.25 8.36 -13.46
N THR A 127 3.15 8.24 -14.21
CA THR A 127 2.45 9.38 -14.82
C THR A 127 1.58 10.13 -13.83
N GLY A 128 1.17 9.47 -12.73
CA GLY A 128 0.20 10.00 -11.77
C GLY A 128 -1.24 10.07 -12.32
N THR A 129 -1.52 9.38 -13.43
CA THR A 129 -2.83 9.42 -14.10
C THR A 129 -3.63 8.13 -13.96
N TYR A 130 -3.00 7.04 -13.50
CA TYR A 130 -3.70 5.79 -13.27
C TYR A 130 -4.70 5.91 -12.12
N LYS A 131 -5.92 5.42 -12.32
CA LYS A 131 -7.01 5.58 -11.35
C LYS A 131 -8.02 4.45 -11.39
N LYS A 132 -8.24 3.85 -10.22
CA LYS A 132 -9.32 2.90 -9.94
C LYS A 132 -10.49 3.63 -9.26
N PRO A 133 -11.64 3.80 -9.92
CA PRO A 133 -12.81 4.40 -9.30
C PRO A 133 -13.37 3.52 -8.17
N GLY A 134 -13.92 4.17 -7.15
CA GLY A 134 -14.22 3.51 -5.88
C GLY A 134 -15.28 2.40 -5.89
N ALA A 135 -16.04 2.19 -6.97
CA ALA A 135 -17.02 1.10 -7.07
C ALA A 135 -16.85 0.28 -8.36
N GLY A 136 -15.64 0.27 -8.92
CA GLY A 136 -15.31 -0.41 -10.19
C GLY A 136 -14.73 -1.81 -10.02
N ALA A 137 -14.82 -2.43 -8.84
CA ALA A 137 -14.28 -3.77 -8.58
C ALA A 137 -12.79 -3.94 -8.93
N GLY A 138 -11.99 -2.90 -8.69
CA GLY A 138 -10.58 -2.89 -9.04
C GLY A 138 -10.27 -2.59 -10.51
N MET A 139 -11.26 -2.44 -11.39
CA MET A 139 -11.03 -1.99 -12.77
C MET A 139 -10.64 -0.49 -12.79
N PRO A 140 -9.73 -0.07 -13.68
CA PRO A 140 -9.42 1.34 -13.88
C PRO A 140 -10.57 2.09 -14.58
N ALA A 141 -10.59 3.42 -14.43
CA ALA A 141 -11.55 4.27 -15.12
C ALA A 141 -11.47 4.06 -16.65
N GLY A 142 -12.60 3.82 -17.30
CA GLY A 142 -12.67 3.47 -18.73
C GLY A 142 -13.06 2.01 -18.97
N PHE A 143 -12.83 1.15 -17.98
CA PHE A 143 -12.95 -0.31 -18.11
C PHE A 143 -13.85 -0.93 -17.03
N THR A 144 -14.71 -0.14 -16.39
CA THR A 144 -15.58 -0.61 -15.30
C THR A 144 -16.93 -1.14 -15.78
N GLY A 145 -17.30 -0.87 -17.04
CA GLY A 145 -18.64 -1.13 -17.56
C GLY A 145 -19.69 -0.13 -17.07
N ASN A 146 -19.28 0.93 -16.37
CA ASN A 146 -20.15 1.98 -15.86
C ASN A 146 -19.86 3.31 -16.56
N LYS A 147 -20.84 3.78 -17.34
CA LYS A 147 -20.75 5.02 -18.12
C LYS A 147 -20.20 6.24 -17.36
N LYS A 148 -20.51 6.39 -16.06
CA LYS A 148 -20.04 7.53 -15.27
C LYS A 148 -18.57 7.36 -14.86
N MET A 149 -18.18 6.16 -14.48
CA MET A 149 -16.81 5.85 -14.08
C MET A 149 -15.88 5.77 -15.30
N ASP A 150 -16.43 5.48 -16.47
CA ASP A 150 -15.71 5.34 -17.74
C ASP A 150 -15.72 6.62 -18.60
N ALA A 151 -16.33 7.70 -18.11
CA ALA A 151 -16.42 8.97 -18.84
C ALA A 151 -15.06 9.64 -19.11
N LYS A 152 -14.01 9.25 -18.37
CA LYS A 152 -12.63 9.72 -18.52
C LYS A 152 -11.70 8.51 -18.40
N PRO A 153 -11.53 7.73 -19.49
CA PRO A 153 -10.69 6.55 -19.45
C PRO A 153 -9.23 6.92 -19.16
N VAL A 154 -8.52 6.03 -18.48
CA VAL A 154 -7.06 6.12 -18.37
C VAL A 154 -6.41 5.77 -19.70
N ASP A 155 -5.25 6.34 -19.97
CA ASP A 155 -4.43 6.00 -21.14
C ASP A 155 -3.52 4.83 -20.78
N LEU A 156 -4.01 3.59 -20.97
CA LEU A 156 -3.28 2.37 -20.60
C LEU A 156 -1.93 2.27 -21.30
N VAL A 157 -1.84 2.67 -22.57
CA VAL A 157 -0.60 2.62 -23.35
C VAL A 157 0.42 3.57 -22.73
N LYS A 158 0.05 4.83 -22.52
CA LYS A 158 0.95 5.82 -21.93
C LYS A 158 1.42 5.44 -20.52
N ILE A 159 0.51 4.89 -19.71
CA ILE A 159 0.81 4.47 -18.35
C ILE A 159 1.78 3.28 -18.36
N ALA A 160 1.52 2.27 -19.19
CA ALA A 160 2.39 1.11 -19.33
C ALA A 160 3.79 1.50 -19.85
N GLN A 161 3.84 2.36 -20.87
CA GLN A 161 5.09 2.92 -21.39
C GLN A 161 5.90 3.71 -20.36
N SER A 162 5.23 4.24 -19.33
CA SER A 162 5.86 5.00 -18.25
C SER A 162 6.00 4.17 -16.97
N ALA A 163 5.76 2.85 -17.01
CA ALA A 163 5.84 2.03 -15.82
C ALA A 163 7.27 2.05 -15.25
N GLY A 164 7.40 2.17 -13.93
CA GLY A 164 8.69 2.33 -13.27
C GLY A 164 8.64 2.02 -11.78
N MET A 165 9.70 2.40 -11.05
CA MET A 165 9.78 2.14 -9.61
C MET A 165 8.67 2.87 -8.84
N PRO A 166 7.97 2.19 -7.91
CA PRO A 166 6.93 2.81 -7.11
C PRO A 166 7.45 4.01 -6.31
N THR A 167 6.63 5.04 -6.22
CA THR A 167 6.83 6.19 -5.33
C THR A 167 5.82 6.14 -4.19
N ARG A 168 5.89 7.10 -3.25
CA ARG A 168 4.87 7.24 -2.20
C ARG A 168 3.48 7.42 -2.80
N ASP A 169 3.38 8.05 -3.97
CA ASP A 169 2.09 8.33 -4.59
C ASP A 169 1.29 7.07 -4.92
N ASN A 170 1.99 6.03 -5.37
CA ASN A 170 1.39 4.74 -5.72
C ASN A 170 0.80 4.06 -4.48
N CYS A 171 1.58 3.99 -3.40
CA CYS A 171 1.15 3.36 -2.14
C CYS A 171 -0.02 4.13 -1.50
N ILE A 172 0.06 5.46 -1.49
CA ILE A 172 -0.92 6.34 -0.83
C ILE A 172 -2.30 6.25 -1.50
N ASN A 173 -2.40 5.92 -2.79
CA ASN A 173 -3.68 5.71 -3.48
C ASN A 173 -4.61 4.71 -2.76
N CYS A 174 -4.05 3.76 -2.02
CA CYS A 174 -4.80 2.81 -1.20
C CYS A 174 -4.62 3.08 0.29
N HIS A 175 -3.39 3.35 0.73
CA HIS A 175 -3.03 3.38 2.15
C HIS A 175 -3.54 4.61 2.90
N ALA A 176 -3.85 5.72 2.23
CA ALA A 176 -4.46 6.89 2.86
C ALA A 176 -6.00 6.89 2.88
N PHE A 177 -6.64 5.98 2.14
CA PHE A 177 -8.08 6.05 1.86
C PHE A 177 -8.91 4.94 2.54
N GLY A 178 -8.31 4.22 3.49
CA GLY A 178 -9.02 3.25 4.32
C GLY A 178 -10.24 3.87 5.00
N GLY A 179 -11.37 3.16 5.05
CA GLY A 179 -12.62 3.70 5.60
C GLY A 179 -13.42 4.56 4.60
N GLY A 180 -12.91 4.76 3.38
CA GLY A 180 -13.64 5.43 2.29
C GLY A 180 -13.35 6.91 2.13
N GLY A 181 -12.27 7.42 2.74
CA GLY A 181 -11.80 8.80 2.61
C GLY A 181 -10.37 8.97 3.10
N ASN A 182 -9.75 10.08 2.71
CA ASN A 182 -8.40 10.47 3.13
C ASN A 182 -8.31 10.55 4.67
N ASN A 183 -7.31 9.89 5.25
CA ASN A 183 -7.04 9.85 6.69
C ASN A 183 -8.21 9.36 7.56
N VAL A 184 -9.21 8.68 7.00
CA VAL A 184 -10.42 8.29 7.76
C VAL A 184 -10.09 7.16 8.74
N LYS A 185 -9.53 6.04 8.25
CA LYS A 185 -9.19 4.87 9.08
C LYS A 185 -7.72 4.86 9.55
N PRO A 186 -6.71 5.00 8.68
CA PRO A 186 -5.32 5.09 9.13
C PRO A 186 -4.98 6.55 9.43
N GLY A 187 -5.06 6.95 10.69
CA GLY A 187 -4.87 8.35 11.06
C GLY A 187 -3.42 8.85 10.97
N ASP A 188 -2.45 7.96 10.76
CA ASP A 188 -1.04 8.27 10.52
C ASP A 188 -0.68 8.31 9.03
N MET A 189 -1.65 8.07 8.13
CA MET A 189 -1.42 8.03 6.68
C MET A 189 -2.48 8.81 5.92
N SER A 190 -2.06 9.88 5.25
CA SER A 190 -2.94 10.73 4.44
C SER A 190 -2.26 11.17 3.14
N ASN A 191 -3.00 11.87 2.27
CA ASN A 191 -2.47 12.48 1.06
C ASN A 191 -1.28 13.42 1.31
N SER A 192 -1.18 13.99 2.51
CA SER A 192 -0.04 14.83 2.89
C SER A 192 1.30 14.07 2.85
N MET A 193 1.29 12.74 2.99
CA MET A 193 2.48 11.89 2.92
C MET A 193 3.05 11.74 1.50
N ARG A 194 2.37 12.28 0.47
CA ARG A 194 2.93 12.34 -0.89
C ARG A 194 4.14 13.28 -0.94
N ASN A 195 4.06 14.39 -0.23
CA ASN A 195 5.09 15.41 -0.17
C ASN A 195 5.14 16.03 1.24
N PRO A 196 5.49 15.25 2.28
CA PRO A 196 5.36 15.68 3.66
C PRO A 196 6.51 16.63 4.04
N THR A 197 6.27 17.48 5.03
CA THR A 197 7.34 18.22 5.71
C THR A 197 7.94 17.39 6.83
N LYS A 198 9.09 17.83 7.34
CA LYS A 198 9.75 17.22 8.49
C LYS A 198 8.88 17.11 9.74
N GLU A 199 8.01 18.08 10.00
CA GLU A 199 7.10 18.08 11.15
C GLU A 199 6.07 16.95 11.07
N LEU A 200 5.68 16.60 9.85
CA LEU A 200 4.74 15.52 9.58
C LEU A 200 5.43 14.17 9.72
N ASP A 201 6.50 13.95 8.95
CA ASP A 201 7.33 12.75 9.01
C ASP A 201 8.80 13.06 8.67
N VAL A 202 9.73 12.71 9.57
CA VAL A 202 11.16 13.01 9.41
C VAL A 202 11.88 12.12 8.39
N HIS A 203 11.37 10.93 8.14
CA HIS A 203 11.94 9.97 7.21
C HIS A 203 11.47 10.28 5.79
N MET A 204 10.19 10.57 5.62
CA MET A 204 9.58 10.87 4.34
C MET A 204 9.64 12.34 3.94
N ASP A 205 10.12 13.25 4.82
CA ASP A 205 10.30 14.68 4.55
C ASP A 205 10.87 14.92 3.16
N ALA A 206 10.07 15.53 2.29
CA ALA A 206 10.41 15.66 0.88
C ALA A 206 11.60 16.59 0.62
N LYS A 207 11.94 17.46 1.57
CA LYS A 207 13.14 18.32 1.52
C LYS A 207 14.32 17.75 2.31
N GLY A 208 14.13 16.61 2.96
CA GLY A 208 15.10 15.95 3.82
C GLY A 208 15.52 14.59 3.26
N LEU A 209 15.31 13.54 4.07
CA LEU A 209 15.64 12.16 3.68
C LEU A 209 14.78 11.67 2.50
N ASN A 210 13.59 12.24 2.33
CA ASN A 210 12.66 12.00 1.23
C ASN A 210 12.40 10.52 0.97
N PHE A 211 12.22 9.72 2.04
CA PHE A 211 12.07 8.29 1.88
C PHE A 211 10.83 7.91 1.07
N THR A 212 10.99 6.96 0.15
CA THR A 212 9.87 6.16 -0.38
C THR A 212 9.53 5.03 0.59
N CYS A 213 8.33 4.46 0.47
CA CYS A 213 7.84 3.43 1.40
C CYS A 213 8.79 2.23 1.47
N GLN A 214 9.30 1.80 0.31
CA GLN A 214 10.18 0.64 0.17
C GLN A 214 11.59 0.84 0.75
N GLN A 215 11.99 2.05 1.15
CA GLN A 215 13.25 2.24 1.88
C GLN A 215 13.20 1.64 3.28
N CYS A 216 12.02 1.65 3.92
CA CYS A 216 11.76 0.91 5.14
C CYS A 216 11.18 -0.48 4.80
N HIS A 217 10.14 -0.53 3.96
CA HIS A 217 9.50 -1.75 3.49
C HIS A 217 10.31 -2.44 2.37
N LYS A 218 11.57 -2.79 2.65
CA LYS A 218 12.49 -3.39 1.68
C LYS A 218 11.86 -4.62 1.04
N THR A 219 11.50 -4.49 -0.22
CA THR A 219 10.76 -5.48 -0.98
C THR A 219 11.74 -6.38 -1.74
N ASP A 220 11.47 -7.68 -1.71
CA ASP A 220 12.20 -8.69 -2.48
C ASP A 220 11.17 -9.65 -3.09
N SER A 221 11.30 -9.99 -4.38
CA SER A 221 10.30 -10.81 -5.10
C SER A 221 8.84 -10.41 -4.82
N HIS A 222 8.54 -9.11 -4.99
CA HIS A 222 7.25 -8.45 -4.67
C HIS A 222 6.73 -8.64 -3.22
N TYR A 223 7.47 -9.30 -2.35
CA TYR A 223 7.13 -9.44 -0.94
C TYR A 223 7.43 -8.14 -0.18
N ILE A 224 6.37 -7.41 0.16
CA ILE A 224 6.47 -6.18 0.95
C ILE A 224 6.35 -6.53 2.45
N PRO A 225 7.40 -6.35 3.26
CA PRO A 225 7.37 -6.67 4.68
C PRO A 225 6.58 -5.64 5.49
N GLY A 226 6.32 -5.96 6.76
CA GLY A 226 5.53 -5.14 7.67
C GLY A 226 4.13 -5.70 7.88
N GLN A 227 3.63 -5.63 9.11
CA GLN A 227 2.32 -6.12 9.49
C GLN A 227 1.52 -4.99 10.13
N SER A 228 0.34 -4.71 9.58
CA SER A 228 -0.54 -3.66 10.10
C SER A 228 -1.47 -4.21 11.17
N LEU A 229 -1.55 -3.53 12.31
CA LEU A 229 -2.53 -3.82 13.36
C LEU A 229 -3.98 -3.66 12.89
N LEU A 230 -4.22 -2.98 11.76
CA LEU A 230 -5.57 -2.81 11.21
C LEU A 230 -6.17 -4.12 10.68
N VAL A 231 -5.33 -5.12 10.40
CA VAL A 231 -5.71 -6.42 9.79
C VAL A 231 -4.96 -7.62 10.40
N SER A 232 -4.16 -7.38 11.45
CA SER A 232 -3.38 -8.41 12.14
C SER A 232 -3.69 -8.42 13.63
N ALA A 233 -3.91 -9.62 14.16
CA ALA A 233 -4.33 -9.84 15.54
C ALA A 233 -3.17 -10.11 16.51
N THR A 234 -1.92 -10.17 16.02
CA THR A 234 -0.72 -10.40 16.83
C THR A 234 0.46 -9.58 16.37
N ALA A 235 1.44 -9.41 17.26
CA ALA A 235 2.76 -8.95 16.86
C ALA A 235 3.37 -9.95 15.88
N GLY A 236 3.74 -9.47 14.69
CA GLY A 236 4.34 -10.30 13.66
C GLY A 236 5.82 -10.56 13.91
N ALA A 237 6.31 -11.74 13.49
CA ALA A 237 7.75 -12.04 13.41
C ALA A 237 8.51 -11.20 12.35
N THR A 238 7.80 -10.44 11.51
CA THR A 238 8.32 -9.60 10.43
C THR A 238 7.80 -8.16 10.57
N THR A 239 7.98 -7.59 11.76
CA THR A 239 7.83 -6.15 11.97
C THR A 239 9.07 -5.44 11.46
N LEU A 240 8.87 -4.37 10.70
CA LEU A 240 9.93 -3.40 10.45
C LEU A 240 10.35 -2.82 11.79
N ASP A 241 11.64 -2.87 12.09
CA ASP A 241 12.17 -2.38 13.36
C ASP A 241 12.99 -1.10 13.15
N CYS A 242 12.82 -0.16 14.07
CA CYS A 242 13.62 1.06 14.11
C CYS A 242 15.12 0.73 14.27
N THR A 243 15.41 -0.39 14.95
CA THR A 243 16.79 -0.83 15.24
C THR A 243 17.58 -1.21 13.99
N ASP A 244 16.93 -1.55 12.87
CA ASP A 244 17.58 -1.86 11.60
C ASP A 244 18.45 -0.70 11.09
N CYS A 245 18.07 0.54 11.41
CA CYS A 245 18.82 1.76 11.04
C CYS A 245 19.43 2.46 12.26
N HIS A 246 18.79 2.40 13.41
CA HIS A 246 19.16 3.18 14.60
C HIS A 246 19.97 2.39 15.65
N GLY A 247 19.98 1.06 15.55
CA GLY A 247 20.51 0.16 16.56
C GLY A 247 19.74 0.19 17.90
N ASP A 248 20.17 -0.63 18.84
CA ASP A 248 19.44 -0.85 20.11
C ASP A 248 19.63 0.28 21.14
N SER A 249 20.60 1.16 20.92
CA SER A 249 20.95 2.25 21.83
C SER A 249 21.25 3.55 21.08
N PRO A 250 20.21 4.16 20.48
CA PRO A 250 20.36 5.34 19.63
C PRO A 250 20.64 6.62 20.43
N HIS A 251 20.28 6.66 21.71
CA HIS A 251 20.50 7.82 22.56
C HIS A 251 21.96 7.86 23.00
N ARG A 252 22.73 8.89 22.60
CA ARG A 252 24.17 9.00 22.89
C ARG A 252 24.66 10.37 23.35
N TYR A 253 23.91 11.44 23.07
CA TYR A 253 24.44 12.81 23.10
C TYR A 253 23.83 13.70 24.19
N PHE A 254 23.34 13.12 25.29
CA PHE A 254 22.76 13.89 26.41
C PHE A 254 22.88 13.14 27.75
N PRO A 255 22.88 13.84 28.91
CA PRO A 255 23.25 13.25 30.22
C PRO A 255 22.40 12.06 30.66
N THR A 256 21.16 11.96 30.18
CA THR A 256 20.21 10.90 30.54
C THR A 256 20.11 9.81 29.48
N ALA A 257 20.92 9.82 28.42
CA ALA A 257 20.84 8.90 27.28
C ALA A 257 20.80 7.42 27.68
N SER A 258 21.62 7.00 28.66
CA SER A 258 21.63 5.62 29.17
C SER A 258 20.29 5.22 29.80
N LYS A 259 19.58 6.16 30.45
CA LYS A 259 18.23 5.91 30.97
C LYS A 259 17.24 5.69 29.82
N TYR A 260 17.28 6.48 28.74
CA TYR A 260 16.37 6.29 27.60
C TYR A 260 16.65 4.98 26.86
N ASN A 261 17.92 4.59 26.69
CA ASN A 261 18.27 3.26 26.16
C ASN A 261 17.82 2.11 27.09
N ALA A 262 17.66 2.36 28.41
CA ALA A 262 17.05 1.37 29.30
C ALA A 262 15.52 1.29 29.14
N HIS A 263 14.86 2.38 28.74
CA HIS A 263 13.41 2.40 28.46
C HIS A 263 13.06 1.63 27.19
N SER A 264 13.89 1.69 26.14
CA SER A 264 13.63 0.98 24.87
C SER A 264 13.47 -0.54 25.03
N LYS A 265 13.95 -1.11 26.14
CA LYS A 265 13.73 -2.52 26.50
C LYS A 265 12.28 -2.86 26.89
N ARG A 266 11.44 -1.85 27.14
CA ARG A 266 10.05 -2.01 27.61
C ARG A 266 9.05 -1.09 26.92
N ILE A 267 9.52 0.00 26.33
CA ILE A 267 8.73 1.02 25.66
C ILE A 267 9.15 1.04 24.20
N ALA A 268 8.21 0.81 23.29
CA ALA A 268 8.47 0.86 21.85
C ALA A 268 8.93 2.27 21.43
N CYS A 269 9.83 2.37 20.46
CA CYS A 269 10.34 3.65 19.95
C CYS A 269 9.20 4.59 19.52
N GLN A 270 8.17 4.01 18.88
CA GLN A 270 6.97 4.69 18.40
C GLN A 270 6.23 5.43 19.53
N THR A 271 6.18 4.88 20.74
CA THR A 271 5.52 5.52 21.89
C THR A 271 6.12 6.88 22.23
N CYS A 272 7.44 7.03 22.09
CA CYS A 272 8.12 8.29 22.37
C CYS A 272 8.26 9.18 21.12
N HIS A 273 8.39 8.59 19.95
CA HIS A 273 8.71 9.31 18.71
C HIS A 273 7.51 9.63 17.81
N ILE A 274 6.35 9.02 18.07
CA ILE A 274 5.08 9.29 17.37
C ILE A 274 4.06 9.77 18.40
N ALA A 275 4.29 10.95 18.97
CA ALA A 275 3.46 11.50 20.05
C ALA A 275 2.04 11.88 19.63
N HIS A 276 1.86 12.21 18.34
CA HIS A 276 0.56 12.53 17.75
C HIS A 276 0.45 11.96 16.33
N TYR A 277 -0.74 11.53 15.97
CA TYR A 277 -1.15 11.23 14.60
C TYR A 277 -2.26 12.21 14.17
N ALA A 278 -2.77 12.07 12.95
CA ALA A 278 -3.73 13.02 12.36
C ALA A 278 -3.23 14.48 12.42
N LYS A 279 -1.93 14.66 12.14
CA LYS A 279 -1.28 15.98 12.20
C LYS A 279 -1.70 16.92 11.07
N ALA A 280 -1.98 16.35 9.89
CA ALA A 280 -2.24 17.11 8.66
C ALA A 280 -3.72 17.16 8.27
N ASP A 281 -4.50 16.15 8.64
CA ASP A 281 -5.94 16.03 8.39
C ASP A 281 -6.55 15.28 9.57
N GLY A 282 -7.80 15.58 9.92
CA GLY A 282 -8.52 14.88 10.98
C GLY A 282 -8.81 13.43 10.62
N THR A 283 -8.77 12.55 11.61
CA THR A 283 -9.10 11.12 11.48
C THR A 283 -10.42 10.81 12.16
N GLU A 284 -11.15 9.82 11.64
CA GLU A 284 -12.43 9.42 12.23
C GLU A 284 -12.20 8.65 13.53
N MET A 285 -12.79 9.16 14.62
CA MET A 285 -12.64 8.60 15.96
C MET A 285 -13.82 7.72 16.36
N SER A 286 -15.00 7.98 15.79
CA SER A 286 -16.17 7.15 15.99
C SER A 286 -17.08 7.18 14.77
N TRP A 287 -17.80 6.08 14.58
CA TRP A 287 -18.84 5.92 13.57
C TRP A 287 -20.04 5.23 14.21
N ASP A 288 -21.12 5.99 14.41
CA ASP A 288 -22.39 5.50 14.91
C ASP A 288 -23.38 5.18 13.77
N TRP A 289 -23.37 3.91 13.36
CA TRP A 289 -24.30 3.36 12.37
C TRP A 289 -25.77 3.39 12.82
N SER A 290 -26.07 3.48 14.12
CA SER A 290 -27.45 3.52 14.62
C SER A 290 -28.19 4.81 14.23
N LYS A 291 -27.45 5.85 13.83
CA LYS A 291 -28.00 7.11 13.33
C LYS A 291 -28.24 7.10 11.83
N ALA A 292 -27.97 5.99 11.14
CA ALA A 292 -28.25 5.87 9.73
C ALA A 292 -29.77 5.84 9.49
N GLU A 293 -30.18 6.45 8.38
CA GLU A 293 -31.55 6.47 7.90
C GLU A 293 -31.64 5.68 6.59
N THR A 294 -32.71 4.89 6.46
CA THR A 294 -32.97 4.07 5.26
C THR A 294 -33.92 4.77 4.28
N ASP A 295 -34.58 5.85 4.69
CA ASP A 295 -35.56 6.56 3.87
C ASP A 295 -34.87 7.40 2.79
N LYS A 296 -35.37 7.29 1.56
CA LYS A 296 -34.92 8.12 0.44
C LYS A 296 -35.51 9.54 0.51
N ALA A 297 -36.58 9.74 1.28
CA ALA A 297 -37.33 10.99 1.46
C ALA A 297 -36.63 12.03 2.35
N VAL A 298 -35.52 11.69 3.00
CA VAL A 298 -34.66 12.66 3.71
C VAL A 298 -34.37 13.83 2.77
N ALA A 299 -34.60 15.05 3.24
CA ALA A 299 -34.37 16.26 2.45
C ALA A 299 -32.89 16.30 2.01
N LYS A 300 -32.63 16.71 0.76
CA LYS A 300 -31.30 16.59 0.12
C LYS A 300 -30.21 17.31 0.93
N ASP A 301 -30.54 18.46 1.50
CA ASP A 301 -29.70 19.28 2.38
C ASP A 301 -29.40 18.63 3.73
N LYS A 302 -30.20 17.65 4.15
CA LYS A 302 -30.01 16.88 5.38
C LYS A 302 -29.29 15.54 5.14
N LYS A 303 -29.05 15.14 3.89
CA LYS A 303 -28.41 13.85 3.58
C LYS A 303 -26.94 13.78 3.96
N GLU A 304 -26.27 14.93 4.04
CA GLU A 304 -24.88 15.05 4.47
C GLU A 304 -24.71 16.33 5.28
N ILE A 305 -24.05 16.24 6.43
CA ILE A 305 -23.66 17.40 7.23
C ILE A 305 -22.13 17.43 7.29
N LYS A 306 -21.57 18.62 7.11
CA LYS A 306 -20.13 18.86 7.18
C LYS A 306 -19.80 19.85 8.28
N GLU A 307 -18.76 19.53 9.04
CA GLU A 307 -18.18 20.40 10.05
C GLU A 307 -16.66 20.33 9.92
N HIS A 308 -15.98 21.48 10.02
CA HIS A 308 -14.52 21.58 9.96
C HIS A 308 -13.87 20.85 8.76
N GLY A 309 -14.55 20.79 7.61
CA GLY A 309 -14.06 20.11 6.41
C GLY A 309 -14.39 18.61 6.33
N HIS A 310 -14.84 18.00 7.42
CA HIS A 310 -15.19 16.57 7.48
C HIS A 310 -16.70 16.36 7.36
N LYS A 311 -17.11 15.21 6.81
CA LYS A 311 -18.52 14.80 6.80
C LYS A 311 -18.83 14.17 8.15
N VAL A 312 -19.50 14.90 9.04
CA VAL A 312 -19.87 14.42 10.39
C VAL A 312 -21.19 13.66 10.40
N TYR A 313 -21.97 13.73 9.33
CA TYR A 313 -23.13 12.86 9.15
C TYR A 313 -23.34 12.55 7.67
N ILE A 314 -23.70 11.31 7.37
CA ILE A 314 -24.16 10.87 6.04
C ILE A 314 -25.35 9.95 6.29
N TYR A 315 -26.54 10.25 5.75
CA TYR A 315 -27.76 9.53 6.11
C TYR A 315 -27.65 8.00 5.94
N LYS A 316 -26.97 7.52 4.89
CA LYS A 316 -26.74 6.08 4.65
C LYS A 316 -25.75 5.40 5.59
N LYS A 317 -25.02 6.18 6.38
CA LYS A 317 -23.90 5.72 7.19
C LYS A 317 -24.06 6.05 8.67
N GLY A 318 -24.76 7.14 9.01
CA GLY A 318 -24.94 7.61 10.38
C GLY A 318 -24.03 8.79 10.71
N LEU A 319 -23.63 8.85 11.98
CA LEU A 319 -22.90 9.97 12.58
C LEU A 319 -21.42 9.62 12.77
N PHE A 320 -20.54 10.60 12.61
CA PHE A 320 -19.10 10.46 12.76
C PHE A 320 -18.53 11.53 13.68
N THR A 321 -17.44 11.22 14.37
CA THR A 321 -16.59 12.22 15.04
C THR A 321 -15.19 12.19 14.44
N TYR A 322 -14.56 13.36 14.35
CA TYR A 322 -13.20 13.51 13.84
C TYR A 322 -12.35 14.27 14.85
N GLU A 323 -11.07 13.92 14.95
CA GLU A 323 -10.09 14.63 15.76
C GLU A 323 -8.78 14.85 15.00
N ASP A 324 -8.13 15.97 15.28
CA ASP A 324 -6.81 16.36 14.78
C ASP A 324 -5.76 16.19 15.89
N ASN A 325 -4.50 15.98 15.52
CA ASN A 325 -3.36 15.89 16.46
C ASN A 325 -3.64 14.95 17.65
N VAL A 326 -4.11 13.75 17.34
CA VAL A 326 -4.59 12.80 18.34
C VAL A 326 -3.41 12.14 19.04
N VAL A 327 -3.46 12.08 20.37
CA VAL A 327 -2.49 11.32 21.18
C VAL A 327 -2.83 9.83 21.10
N PRO A 328 -1.88 8.93 20.78
CA PRO A 328 -2.14 7.49 20.75
C PRO A 328 -2.57 6.93 22.10
N THR A 329 -3.43 5.93 22.07
CA THR A 329 -3.66 5.06 23.23
C THR A 329 -2.49 4.09 23.37
N TYR A 330 -1.94 3.99 24.59
CA TYR A 330 -0.83 3.09 24.89
C TYR A 330 -1.36 1.79 25.50
N ALA A 331 -0.93 0.66 24.96
CA ALA A 331 -1.25 -0.66 25.44
C ALA A 331 -0.03 -1.59 25.34
N TRP A 332 -0.02 -2.65 26.14
CA TRP A 332 0.91 -3.74 25.95
C TRP A 332 0.61 -4.45 24.62
N PHE A 333 1.67 -4.81 23.89
CA PHE A 333 1.57 -5.49 22.62
C PHE A 333 2.65 -6.58 22.55
N ASN A 334 2.26 -7.81 22.23
CA ASN A 334 3.11 -8.99 22.18
C ASN A 334 2.67 -10.02 21.13
#